data_AF-A0A920L2Y4-F1
#
_entry.id   AF-A0A920L2Y4-F1
#
_cell.length_a   1.000
_cell.length_b   1.000
_cell.length_c   1.000
_cell.angle_alpha   90.00
_cell.angle_beta   90.00
_cell.angle_gamma   90.00
#
_symmetry.space_group_name_H-M   'P 1'
#
loop_
_entity.id
_entity.type
_entity.pdbx_description
1 polymer ?
#
loop_
_entity_poly.entity_id
_entity_poly.type
_entity_poly.pdbx_seq_one_letter_code
_entity_poly.pdbx_strand_id
1 'polypeptide(L)' 'MWVYLNGKFLLQEEAKISPLDRSVTFGDGVYEVIPSYGGELFLLKNI' A
#
# COMPACT_ATOMS: atom_id res chain seq x y z
N MET A 1 7.45 10.73 2.98
CA MET A 1 7.20 9.69 1.97
C MET A 1 5.73 9.77 1.55
N TRP A 2 5.39 9.45 0.30
CA TRP A 2 3.99 9.45 -0.15
C TRP A 2 3.34 8.08 0.10
N VAL A 3 2.08 8.09 0.52
CA VAL A 3 1.25 6.89 0.69
C VAL A 3 0.03 7.03 -0.19
N TYR A 4 -0.29 5.98 -0.96
CA TYR A 4 -1.56 5.89 -1.66
C TYR A 4 -2.57 5.14 -0.78
N LEU A 5 -3.64 5.81 -0.38
CA LEU A 5 -4.68 5.25 0.48
C LEU A 5 -6.05 5.68 -0.04
N ASN A 6 -6.92 4.71 -0.34
CA ASN A 6 -8.32 4.93 -0.75
C ASN A 6 -8.49 5.96 -1.88
N GLY A 7 -7.67 5.87 -2.94
CA GLY A 7 -7.79 6.75 -4.11
C GLY A 7 -7.01 8.06 -4.03
N LYS A 8 -6.22 8.27 -2.97
CA LYS A 8 -5.53 9.55 -2.72
C LYS A 8 -4.06 9.34 -2.38
N PHE A 9 -3.22 10.24 -2.87
CA PHE A 9 -1.84 10.39 -2.39
C PHE A 9 -1.83 11.31 -1.17
N LEU A 10 -1.25 10.84 -0.07
CA LEU A 10 -1.12 11.53 1.21
C LEU A 10 0.34 11.56 1.64
N LEU A 11 0.72 12.56 2.43
CA LEU A 11 1.96 12.46 3.18
C LEU A 11 1.83 11.33 4.21
N GLN A 12 2.90 10.60 4.48
CA GLN A 12 2.89 9.43 5.35
C GLN A 12 2.29 9.73 6.74
N GLU A 13 2.60 10.89 7.30
CA GLU A 13 2.10 11.38 8.59
C GLU A 13 0.59 11.66 8.60
N GLU A 14 -0.03 11.82 7.43
CA GLU A 14 -1.47 12.06 7.28
C GLU A 14 -2.25 10.76 7.05
N ALA A 15 -1.59 9.70 6.58
CA ALA A 15 -2.21 8.41 6.34
C ALA A 15 -2.62 7.74 7.65
N LYS A 16 -3.91 7.43 7.80
CA LYS A 16 -4.49 6.82 9.01
C LYS A 16 -5.37 5.63 8.63
N ILE A 17 -5.18 4.53 9.35
CA ILE A 17 -6.05 3.34 9.32
C ILE A 17 -6.77 3.25 10.66
N SER A 18 -8.00 2.73 10.66
CA SER A 18 -8.75 2.50 11.90
C SER A 18 -8.05 1.44 12.76
N PRO A 19 -7.93 1.62 14.10
CA PRO A 19 -7.49 0.55 14.98
C PRO A 19 -8.42 -0.68 14.96
N LEU A 20 -9.66 -0.52 14.48
CA LEU A 20 -10.65 -1.60 14.34
C LEU A 20 -10.68 -2.20 12.93
N ASP A 21 -9.72 -1.87 12.06
CA ASP A 21 -9.61 -2.49 10.74
C ASP A 21 -9.40 -4.01 10.88
N ARG A 22 -10.05 -4.81 10.03
CA ARG A 22 -9.98 -6.28 10.08
C ARG A 22 -8.60 -6.81 9.71
N SER A 23 -7.90 -6.14 8.80
CA SER A 23 -6.53 -6.48 8.45
C SER A 23 -5.57 -6.26 9.64
N VAL A 24 -5.87 -5.29 10.51
CA VAL A 24 -5.10 -5.01 11.73
C VAL A 24 -5.48 -5.98 12.86
N THR A 25 -6.77 -6.19 13.08
CA THR A 25 -7.28 -6.96 14.24
C THR A 25 -7.26 -8.47 14.03
N PHE A 26 -7.49 -8.94 12.81
CA PHE A 26 -7.61 -10.37 12.48
C PHE A 26 -6.59 -10.84 11.43
N GLY A 27 -5.74 -9.94 10.91
CA GLY A 27 -4.86 -10.28 9.79
C GLY A 27 -5.62 -10.55 8.49
N ASP A 28 -6.88 -10.11 8.41
CA ASP A 28 -7.78 -10.36 7.28
C ASP A 28 -7.55 -9.32 6.17
N GLY A 29 -6.44 -9.49 5.46
CA GLY A 29 -6.03 -8.65 4.34
C GLY A 29 -5.13 -9.39 3.37
N VAL A 30 -5.05 -8.88 2.15
CA VAL A 30 -4.10 -9.34 1.12
C VAL A 30 -3.09 -8.22 0.86
N TYR A 31 -1.85 -8.59 0.56
CA TYR A 31 -0.80 -7.63 0.21
C TYR A 31 0.07 -8.21 -0.90
N GLU A 32 0.73 -7.31 -1.63
CA GLU A 32 1.70 -7.66 -2.67
C GLU A 32 2.91 -6.74 -2.56
N VAL A 33 4.04 -7.16 -3.12
CA VAL A 33 5.28 -6.37 -3.17
C VAL A 33 5.85 -6.39 -4.58
N ILE A 34 6.06 -5.20 -5.13
CA ILE A 34 6.64 -5.02 -6.47
C ILE A 34 7.95 -4.23 -6.34
N PRO A 35 9.12 -4.83 -6.66
CA PRO A 35 10.38 -4.11 -6.72
C PRO A 35 10.38 -3.03 -7.80
N SER A 36 11.07 -1.91 -7.54
CA SER A 36 11.35 -0.89 -8.56
C SER A 36 12.85 -0.68 -8.74
N TYR A 37 13.29 -0.66 -10.00
CA TYR A 37 14.68 -0.40 -10.39
C TYR A 37 14.69 0.76 -11.40
N GLY A 38 15.37 1.86 -11.05
CA GLY A 38 15.45 3.03 -11.94
C GLY A 38 14.10 3.70 -12.25
N GLY A 39 13.09 3.53 -11.39
CA GLY A 39 11.74 4.07 -11.59
C GLY A 39 10.79 3.13 -12.36
N GLU A 40 11.28 2.00 -12.88
CA GLU A 40 10.46 0.99 -13.54
C GLU A 40 10.01 -0.08 -12.55
N LEU A 41 8.76 -0.55 -12.66
CA LEU A 41 8.20 -1.61 -11.83
C LEU A 41 8.51 -2.99 -12.43
N PHE A 42 9.13 -3.87 -11.64
CA PHE A 42 9.51 -5.21 -12.09
C PHE A 42 8.28 -6.13 -12.18
N LEU A 43 8.12 -6.83 -13.30
CA LEU A 43 7.05 -7.82 -13.58
C LEU A 43 5.59 -7.33 -13.52
N LEU A 44 5.33 -6.03 -13.34
CA LEU A 44 3.95 -5.50 -13.32
C LEU A 44 3.17 -5.77 -14.62
N LYS A 45 3.84 -5.75 -15.78
CA LYS A 45 3.19 -5.94 -17.10
C LYS A 45 2.65 -7.35 -17.33
N ASN A 46 2.98 -8.30 -16.46
CA ASN A 46 2.66 -9.73 -16.60
C ASN A 46 1.68 -10.24 -15.52
N ILE A 47 1.06 -9.34 -14.75
CA ILE A 47 0.00 -9.63 -13.77
C ILE A 47 -1.36 -9.37 -14.41
#